data_AF-A0A914UCL8-F1
#
_entry.id   AF-A0A914UCL8-F1
#
_cell.length_a   1.000
_cell.length_b   1.000
_cell.length_c   1.000
_cell.angle_alpha   90.00
_cell.angle_beta   90.00
_cell.angle_gamma   90.00
#
_symmetry.space_group_name_H-M   'P 1'
#
loop_
_entity.id
_entity.type
_entity.pdbx_description
1 polymer ?
#
loop_
_entity_poly.entity_id
_entity_poly.type
_entity_poly.pdbx_seq_one_letter_code
_entity_poly.pdbx_strand_id
1 'polypeptide(L)'
;MCSKEVKIYFITDSYDPVLQEKVKGNLINTTCGNGYDFASVGCKLNQELHVMLKKDAKWSCHFDDDNYVNVPILKQILYNFNPNTPYYLGRTATNEPSARNGRMFWFAVGGAGFCISNAALQIIKPSILKDEVYEDFAKHDNMPDDMAVGYMMDVHHIKMTEM
;
A
#
# COMPACT_ATOMS: atom_id res chain seq x y z
N MET A 1 8.02 -15.97 -23.71
CA MET A 1 7.39 -15.41 -22.50
C MET A 1 7.82 -13.96 -22.36
N CYS A 2 6.93 -12.98 -22.57
CA CYS A 2 7.26 -11.59 -22.26
C CYS A 2 7.37 -11.45 -20.74
N SER A 3 8.59 -11.35 -20.23
CA SER A 3 8.83 -10.94 -18.85
C SER A 3 8.31 -9.52 -18.69
N LYS A 4 7.11 -9.36 -18.12
CA LYS A 4 6.61 -8.05 -17.73
C LYS A 4 7.51 -7.51 -16.61
N GLU A 5 8.04 -6.31 -16.87
CA GLU A 5 8.96 -5.57 -16.02
C GLU A 5 8.35 -5.36 -14.62
N VAL A 6 9.14 -5.66 -13.58
CA VAL A 6 8.82 -5.31 -12.19
C VAL A 6 9.57 -4.02 -11.88
N LYS A 7 8.88 -3.03 -11.32
CA LYS A 7 9.48 -1.77 -10.89
C LYS A 7 9.35 -1.65 -9.38
N ILE A 8 10.45 -1.28 -8.73
CA ILE A 8 10.53 -1.10 -7.28
C ILE A 8 10.80 0.38 -7.04
N TYR A 9 9.97 0.98 -6.20
CA TYR A 9 10.08 2.37 -5.75
C TYR A 9 10.32 2.37 -4.24
N PHE A 10 11.14 3.31 -3.78
CA PHE A 10 11.45 3.49 -2.37
C PHE A 10 10.92 4.85 -1.94
N ILE A 11 10.05 4.89 -0.94
CA ILE A 11 9.54 6.15 -0.37
C ILE A 11 10.37 6.48 0.86
N THR A 12 10.90 7.70 0.91
CA THR A 12 11.82 8.13 1.97
C THR A 12 11.49 9.56 2.41
N ASP A 13 12.01 9.98 3.55
CA ASP A 13 11.96 11.35 4.09
C ASP A 13 13.28 12.11 3.91
N SER A 14 14.30 11.45 3.35
CA SER A 14 15.59 12.05 3.08
C SER A 14 16.11 11.68 1.70
N TYR A 15 16.63 12.69 1.00
CA TYR A 15 17.32 12.48 -0.26
C TYR A 15 18.70 11.89 -0.02
N ASP A 16 19.00 10.80 -0.72
CA ASP A 16 20.33 10.20 -0.77
C ASP A 16 20.75 10.05 -2.24
N PRO A 17 21.77 10.81 -2.71
CA PRO A 17 22.19 10.77 -4.11
C PRO A 17 22.80 9.41 -4.51
N VAL A 18 23.47 8.71 -3.59
CA VAL A 18 24.06 7.40 -3.85
C VAL A 18 22.95 6.36 -3.99
N LEU A 19 21.94 6.41 -3.12
CA LEU A 19 20.79 5.52 -3.22
C LEU A 19 19.96 5.84 -4.47
N GLN A 20 19.75 7.12 -4.78
CA GLN A 20 19.04 7.57 -5.99
C GLN A 20 19.65 6.96 -7.26
N GLU A 21 20.98 6.96 -7.37
CA GLU A 21 21.70 6.34 -8.48
C GLU A 21 21.51 4.81 -8.49
N LYS A 22 21.71 4.15 -7.34
CA LYS A 22 21.58 2.69 -7.21
C LYS A 22 20.20 2.17 -7.59
N VAL A 23 19.15 2.89 -7.22
CA VAL A 23 17.76 2.52 -7.52
C VAL A 23 17.26 3.12 -8.83
N LYS A 24 18.17 3.64 -9.66
CA LYS A 24 17.91 4.16 -11.02
C LYS A 24 16.81 5.23 -11.04
N GLY A 25 16.84 6.12 -10.06
CA GLY A 25 15.89 7.22 -9.95
C GLY A 25 14.53 6.85 -9.34
N ASN A 26 14.35 5.63 -8.84
CA ASN A 26 13.09 5.20 -8.21
C ASN A 26 12.99 5.50 -6.69
N LEU A 27 13.92 6.28 -6.14
CA LEU A 27 13.83 6.80 -4.77
C LEU A 27 12.99 8.09 -4.81
N ILE A 28 11.92 8.12 -4.01
CA ILE A 28 10.95 9.20 -3.93
C ILE A 28 11.14 9.86 -2.56
N ASN A 29 11.83 11.00 -2.58
CA ASN A 29 11.98 11.81 -1.38
C ASN A 29 10.69 12.60 -1.12
N THR A 30 10.13 12.44 0.07
CA THR A 30 8.91 13.10 0.52
C THR A 30 9.23 14.19 1.54
N THR A 31 8.27 15.06 1.81
CA THR A 31 8.33 16.00 2.94
C THR A 31 7.60 15.44 4.17
N CYS A 32 7.31 14.14 4.19
CA CYS A 32 6.73 13.47 5.35
C CYS A 32 7.74 13.50 6.51
N GLY A 33 7.25 13.46 7.75
CA GLY A 33 8.11 13.46 8.93
C GLY A 33 9.07 12.26 8.97
N ASN A 34 10.19 12.41 9.70
CA ASN A 34 11.24 11.40 9.86
C ASN A 34 10.98 10.42 11.02
N GLY A 35 9.79 10.48 11.63
CA GLY A 35 9.40 9.66 12.77
C GLY A 35 8.72 8.35 12.37
N TYR A 36 8.58 7.49 13.37
CA TYR A 36 7.76 6.27 13.34
C TYR A 36 6.35 6.51 13.92
N ASP A 37 5.95 7.78 14.05
CA ASP A 37 4.60 8.13 14.48
C ASP A 37 3.59 7.89 13.35
N PHE A 38 2.31 7.71 13.72
CA PHE A 38 1.26 7.37 12.76
C PHE A 38 1.16 8.39 11.62
N ALA A 39 1.28 9.68 11.90
CA ALA A 39 1.19 10.71 10.86
C ALA A 39 2.35 10.61 9.86
N SER A 40 3.58 10.43 10.33
CA SER A 40 4.78 10.28 9.47
C SER A 40 4.69 9.05 8.57
N VAL A 41 4.35 7.88 9.14
CA VAL A 41 4.26 6.62 8.39
C VAL A 41 3.07 6.64 7.44
N GLY A 42 1.88 7.08 7.90
CA GLY A 42 0.70 7.22 7.06
C GLY A 42 0.87 8.22 5.92
N CYS A 43 1.63 9.30 6.11
CA CYS A 43 2.00 10.22 5.03
C CYS A 43 2.81 9.50 3.95
N LYS A 44 3.82 8.70 4.33
CA LYS A 44 4.64 7.94 3.39
C LYS A 44 3.81 6.88 2.66
N LEU A 45 2.98 6.12 3.36
CA LEU A 45 2.10 5.13 2.74
C LEU A 45 1.10 5.78 1.77
N ASN A 46 0.61 6.98 2.10
CA ASN A 46 -0.24 7.72 1.17
C ASN A 46 0.55 8.16 -0.09
N GLN A 47 1.82 8.58 0.04
CA GLN A 47 2.68 8.83 -1.13
C GLN A 47 2.94 7.56 -1.95
N GLU A 48 3.06 6.39 -1.32
CA GLU A 48 3.11 5.11 -2.04
C GLU A 48 1.86 4.92 -2.90
N LEU A 49 0.67 5.12 -2.35
CA LEU A 49 -0.60 4.99 -3.10
C LEU A 49 -0.66 5.94 -4.30
N HIS A 50 -0.16 7.17 -4.18
CA HIS A 50 -0.01 8.09 -5.31
C HIS A 50 0.92 7.56 -6.38
N VAL A 51 2.06 6.97 -5.98
CA VAL A 51 2.99 6.33 -6.92
C VAL A 51 2.32 5.13 -7.59
N MET A 52 1.63 4.27 -6.84
CA MET A 52 0.90 3.11 -7.37
C MET A 52 -0.12 3.55 -8.43
N LEU A 53 -0.94 4.56 -8.10
CA LEU A 53 -1.93 5.14 -9.00
C LEU A 53 -1.29 5.73 -10.27
N LYS A 54 -0.20 6.48 -10.13
CA LYS A 54 0.51 7.11 -11.26
C LYS A 54 1.15 6.11 -12.20
N LYS A 55 1.63 4.97 -11.68
CA LYS A 55 2.32 3.95 -12.47
C LYS A 55 1.36 3.04 -13.24
N ASP A 56 0.08 3.03 -12.86
CA ASP A 56 -1.00 2.30 -13.54
C ASP A 56 -0.63 0.83 -13.86
N ALA A 57 0.02 0.19 -12.89
CA ALA A 57 0.39 -1.21 -13.01
C ALA A 57 -0.84 -2.11 -12.79
N LYS A 58 -0.81 -3.34 -13.33
CA LYS A 58 -1.84 -4.35 -13.08
C LYS A 58 -1.99 -4.70 -11.60
N TRP A 59 -0.87 -4.67 -10.89
CA TRP A 59 -0.74 -4.94 -9.47
C TRP A 59 0.29 -4.00 -8.89
N SER A 60 0.01 -3.50 -7.69
CA SER A 60 0.94 -2.76 -6.87
C SER A 60 0.99 -3.38 -5.49
N CYS A 61 2.18 -3.47 -4.90
CA CYS A 61 2.34 -4.09 -3.59
C CYS A 61 3.20 -3.19 -2.69
N HIS A 62 2.87 -3.20 -1.41
CA HIS A 62 3.60 -2.55 -0.33
C HIS A 62 4.40 -3.60 0.43
N PHE A 63 5.60 -3.23 0.87
CA PHE A 63 6.49 -4.01 1.71
C PHE A 63 7.36 -3.06 2.54
N ASP A 64 7.61 -3.42 3.79
CA ASP A 64 8.54 -2.69 4.68
C ASP A 64 10.00 -2.93 4.26
N ASP A 65 10.92 -2.09 4.76
CA ASP A 65 12.35 -2.15 4.43
C ASP A 65 13.08 -3.37 5.03
N ASP A 66 12.45 -4.05 5.98
CA ASP A 66 12.92 -5.29 6.60
C ASP A 66 12.31 -6.56 5.95
N ASN A 67 11.49 -6.41 4.91
CA ASN A 67 10.86 -7.53 4.23
C ASN A 67 11.76 -8.18 3.15
N TYR A 68 11.77 -9.51 3.11
CA TYR A 68 12.32 -10.27 1.97
C TYR A 68 11.21 -10.67 1.00
N VAL A 69 11.33 -10.25 -0.26
CA VAL A 69 10.30 -10.51 -1.29
C VAL A 69 10.80 -11.47 -2.36
N ASN A 70 10.19 -12.66 -2.43
CA ASN A 70 10.39 -13.59 -3.55
C ASN A 70 9.53 -13.19 -4.76
N VAL A 71 10.06 -12.27 -5.57
CA VAL A 71 9.34 -11.68 -6.72
C VAL A 71 8.83 -12.72 -7.73
N PRO A 72 9.59 -13.77 -8.12
CA PRO A 72 9.06 -14.82 -9.00
C PRO A 72 7.80 -15.51 -8.46
N ILE A 73 7.78 -15.88 -7.18
CA ILE A 73 6.64 -16.53 -6.54
C ILE A 73 5.47 -15.56 -6.38
N LEU A 74 5.73 -14.32 -5.95
CA LEU A 74 4.70 -13.28 -5.86
C LEU A 74 3.99 -13.11 -7.20
N LYS A 75 4.74 -13.03 -8.31
CA LYS A 75 4.14 -12.95 -9.65
C LYS A 75 3.26 -14.16 -9.95
N GLN A 76 3.70 -15.38 -9.65
CA GLN A 76 2.91 -16.59 -9.88
C GLN A 76 1.59 -16.56 -9.12
N ILE A 77 1.60 -16.12 -7.86
CA ILE A 77 0.38 -15.96 -7.06
C ILE A 77 -0.56 -14.95 -7.72
N LEU A 78 -0.06 -13.74 -8.03
CA LEU A 78 -0.86 -12.67 -8.64
C LEU A 78 -1.40 -13.01 -10.03
N TYR A 79 -0.76 -13.94 -10.77
CA TYR A 79 -1.28 -14.43 -12.06
C TYR A 79 -2.59 -15.21 -11.94
N ASN A 80 -2.89 -15.78 -10.77
CA ASN A 80 -4.12 -16.51 -10.54
C ASN A 80 -5.33 -15.60 -10.30
N PHE A 81 -5.10 -14.28 -10.15
CA PHE A 81 -6.14 -13.28 -9.90
C PHE A 81 -6.31 -12.37 -11.13
N ASN A 82 -7.56 -12.02 -11.44
CA ASN A 82 -7.86 -11.06 -12.51
C ASN A 82 -7.57 -9.62 -12.00
N PRO A 83 -6.60 -8.88 -12.56
CA PRO A 83 -6.29 -7.51 -12.10
C PRO A 83 -7.40 -6.48 -12.36
N ASN A 84 -8.39 -6.83 -13.18
CA ASN A 84 -9.58 -6.01 -13.45
C ASN A 84 -10.71 -6.27 -12.43
N THR A 85 -10.49 -7.16 -11.47
CA THR A 85 -11.38 -7.40 -10.33
C THR A 85 -10.76 -6.73 -9.10
N PRO A 86 -11.55 -6.01 -8.27
CA PRO A 86 -11.01 -5.21 -7.18
C PRO A 86 -10.56 -6.11 -6.01
N TYR A 87 -9.32 -6.55 -6.08
CA TYR A 87 -8.64 -7.31 -5.03
C TYR A 87 -7.74 -6.42 -4.17
N TYR A 88 -7.83 -6.65 -2.86
CA TYR A 88 -6.89 -6.25 -1.82
C TYR A 88 -6.42 -7.53 -1.12
N LEU A 89 -5.17 -7.92 -1.37
CA LEU A 89 -4.60 -9.20 -0.99
C LEU A 89 -3.54 -9.01 0.10
N GLY A 90 -3.55 -9.85 1.12
CA GLY A 90 -2.51 -9.82 2.15
C GLY A 90 -2.85 -10.75 3.30
N ARG A 91 -2.16 -10.59 4.43
CA ARG A 91 -2.34 -11.42 5.62
C ARG A 91 -2.89 -10.59 6.77
N THR A 92 -3.85 -11.14 7.51
CA THR A 92 -4.30 -10.54 8.77
C THR A 92 -3.47 -11.06 9.96
N ALA A 93 -3.29 -10.24 11.00
CA ALA A 93 -2.67 -10.66 12.26
C ALA A 93 -3.69 -10.90 13.39
N THR A 94 -4.97 -10.58 13.16
CA THR A 94 -5.99 -10.63 14.20
C THR A 94 -6.93 -11.81 13.95
N ASN A 95 -7.42 -12.42 15.04
CA ASN A 95 -8.46 -13.44 14.95
C ASN A 95 -9.86 -12.82 14.79
N GLU A 96 -9.98 -11.51 14.99
CA GLU A 96 -11.22 -10.74 14.97
C GLU A 96 -11.04 -9.48 14.10
N PRO A 97 -12.11 -9.01 13.43
CA PRO A 97 -12.05 -7.79 12.64
C PRO A 97 -11.89 -6.55 13.53
N SER A 98 -11.27 -5.51 12.99
CA SER A 98 -11.21 -4.20 13.62
C SER A 98 -12.56 -3.47 13.52
N ALA A 99 -12.80 -2.53 14.43
CA ALA A 99 -14.04 -1.76 14.49
C ALA A 99 -13.75 -0.25 14.42
N ARG A 100 -14.44 0.48 13.53
CA ARG A 100 -14.43 1.95 13.51
C ARG A 100 -15.76 2.48 13.02
N ASN A 101 -16.29 3.51 13.67
CA ASN A 101 -17.56 4.16 13.31
C ASN A 101 -18.72 3.17 13.08
N GLY A 102 -18.80 2.13 13.92
CA GLY A 102 -19.82 1.09 13.83
C GLY A 102 -19.64 0.08 12.69
N ARG A 103 -18.51 0.12 11.98
CA ARG A 103 -18.17 -0.79 10.88
C ARG A 103 -17.05 -1.74 11.29
N MET A 104 -17.27 -3.03 11.04
CA MET A 104 -16.25 -4.08 11.21
C MET A 104 -15.49 -4.27 9.90
N PHE A 105 -14.16 -4.28 9.94
CA PHE A 105 -13.30 -4.40 8.76
C PHE A 105 -12.06 -5.24 9.03
N TRP A 106 -11.57 -5.88 7.97
CA TRP A 106 -10.28 -6.58 7.96
C TRP A 106 -9.25 -5.74 7.23
N PHE A 107 -8.00 -5.82 7.66
CA PHE A 107 -6.88 -5.15 7.03
C PHE A 107 -5.71 -6.13 6.90
N ALA A 108 -4.91 -5.95 5.84
CA ALA A 108 -3.66 -6.68 5.68
C ALA A 108 -2.56 -5.96 6.46
N VAL A 109 -1.76 -6.72 7.19
CA VAL A 109 -0.67 -6.21 8.03
C VAL A 109 0.47 -5.72 7.16
N GLY A 110 0.91 -4.47 7.36
CA GLY A 110 1.96 -3.82 6.58
C GLY A 110 3.24 -4.65 6.48
N GLY A 111 3.76 -5.10 7.62
CA GLY A 111 4.99 -5.89 7.69
C GLY A 111 4.92 -7.32 7.13
N ALA A 112 3.74 -7.80 6.74
CA ALA A 112 3.61 -9.04 5.94
C ALA A 112 3.57 -8.76 4.42
N GLY A 113 3.46 -7.48 4.05
CA GLY A 113 3.18 -7.01 2.71
C GLY A 113 1.73 -7.21 2.30
N PHE A 114 1.28 -6.35 1.39
CA PHE A 114 -0.02 -6.47 0.75
C PHE A 114 0.03 -6.05 -0.71
N CYS A 115 -0.93 -6.52 -1.51
CA CYS A 115 -1.05 -6.18 -2.92
C CYS A 115 -2.45 -5.67 -3.26
N ILE A 116 -2.51 -4.64 -4.10
CA ILE A 116 -3.74 -4.01 -4.58
C ILE A 116 -3.78 -4.18 -6.10
N SER A 117 -4.90 -4.68 -6.60
CA SER A 117 -5.18 -4.76 -8.04
C SER A 117 -5.38 -3.36 -8.65
N ASN A 118 -5.15 -3.23 -9.96
CA ASN A 118 -5.44 -1.98 -10.66
C ASN A 118 -6.91 -1.55 -10.50
N ALA A 119 -7.86 -2.49 -10.62
CA ALA A 119 -9.28 -2.19 -10.44
C ALA A 119 -9.59 -1.63 -9.04
N ALA A 120 -8.99 -2.20 -7.98
CA ALA A 120 -9.15 -1.68 -6.63
C ALA A 120 -8.57 -0.26 -6.50
N LEU A 121 -7.35 -0.02 -7.01
CA LEU A 121 -6.74 1.33 -7.02
C LEU A 121 -7.62 2.37 -7.73
N GLN A 122 -8.26 2.02 -8.85
CA GLN A 122 -9.14 2.94 -9.56
C GLN A 122 -10.42 3.27 -8.79
N ILE A 123 -10.95 2.32 -8.00
CA ILE A 123 -12.11 2.58 -7.13
C ILE A 123 -11.75 3.55 -6.01
N ILE A 124 -10.61 3.34 -5.34
CA ILE A 124 -10.18 4.19 -4.21
C ILE A 124 -9.45 5.46 -4.65
N LYS A 125 -9.25 5.67 -5.96
CA LYS A 125 -8.58 6.84 -6.52
C LYS A 125 -9.06 8.17 -5.93
N PRO A 126 -10.37 8.45 -5.78
CA PRO A 126 -10.83 9.71 -5.18
C PRO A 126 -10.32 9.93 -3.75
N SER A 127 -10.20 8.86 -2.95
CA SER A 127 -9.67 8.90 -1.58
C SER A 127 -8.16 9.14 -1.57
N ILE A 128 -7.41 8.48 -2.47
CA ILE A 128 -5.96 8.71 -2.63
C ILE A 128 -5.69 10.17 -2.98
N LEU A 129 -6.45 10.75 -3.93
CA LEU A 129 -6.26 12.13 -4.37
C LEU A 129 -6.60 13.19 -3.31
N LYS A 130 -7.31 12.80 -2.25
CA LYS A 130 -7.61 13.63 -1.08
C LYS A 130 -6.69 13.35 0.10
N ASP A 131 -5.74 12.43 -0.06
CA ASP A 131 -4.84 11.99 1.00
C ASP A 131 -5.56 11.41 2.23
N GLU A 132 -6.71 10.75 2.05
CA GLU A 132 -7.57 10.30 3.17
C GLU A 132 -6.84 9.34 4.15
N VAL A 133 -5.92 8.50 3.65
CA VAL A 133 -5.08 7.64 4.52
C VAL A 133 -4.25 8.47 5.49
N TYR A 134 -3.70 9.59 5.02
CA TYR A 134 -2.89 10.47 5.84
C TYR A 134 -3.74 11.44 6.67
N GLU A 135 -4.54 12.28 6.02
CA GLU A 135 -5.22 13.42 6.66
C GLU A 135 -6.32 12.94 7.62
N ASP A 136 -7.16 12.01 7.20
CA ASP A 136 -8.36 11.61 7.95
C ASP A 136 -8.08 10.47 8.94
N PHE A 137 -7.13 9.58 8.64
CA PHE A 137 -6.96 8.33 9.40
C PHE A 137 -5.67 8.35 10.24
N ALA A 138 -4.52 8.49 9.60
CA ALA A 138 -3.25 8.42 10.31
C ALA A 138 -3.02 9.64 11.22
N LYS A 139 -3.26 10.84 10.70
CA LYS A 139 -3.02 12.11 11.40
C LYS A 139 -4.15 12.48 12.34
N HIS A 140 -5.41 12.37 11.92
CA HIS A 140 -6.56 12.76 12.74
C HIS A 140 -6.92 11.71 13.79
N ASP A 141 -6.98 10.43 13.39
CA ASP A 141 -7.46 9.34 14.25
C ASP A 141 -6.33 8.56 14.95
N ASN A 142 -5.06 8.91 14.72
CA ASN A 142 -3.90 8.14 15.19
C ASN A 142 -4.00 6.66 14.79
N MET A 143 -4.48 6.40 13.57
CA MET A 143 -4.64 5.04 13.05
C MET A 143 -3.31 4.55 12.45
N PRO A 144 -2.90 3.30 12.74
CA PRO A 144 -1.84 2.64 11.97
C PRO A 144 -2.13 2.69 10.47
N ASP A 145 -1.09 2.89 9.67
CA ASP A 145 -1.18 3.12 8.24
C ASP A 145 -1.77 1.93 7.47
N ASP A 146 -1.43 0.70 7.86
CA ASP A 146 -2.01 -0.53 7.31
C ASP A 146 -3.51 -0.68 7.63
N MET A 147 -3.91 -0.36 8.87
CA MET A 147 -5.31 -0.26 9.28
C MET A 147 -6.06 0.83 8.50
N ALA A 148 -5.41 1.97 8.25
CA ALA A 148 -5.98 3.08 7.48
C ALA A 148 -6.28 2.68 6.03
N VAL A 149 -5.36 1.96 5.38
CA VAL A 149 -5.61 1.37 4.06
C VAL A 149 -6.74 0.36 4.11
N GLY A 150 -6.74 -0.56 5.09
CA GLY A 150 -7.80 -1.55 5.22
C GLY A 150 -9.18 -0.94 5.44
N TYR A 151 -9.27 0.10 6.28
CA TYR A 151 -10.52 0.83 6.50
C TYR A 151 -10.99 1.57 5.23
N MET A 152 -10.08 2.23 4.52
CA MET A 152 -10.39 2.86 3.22
C MET A 152 -10.96 1.83 2.24
N MET A 153 -10.30 0.69 2.08
CA MET A 153 -10.75 -0.40 1.21
C MET A 153 -12.16 -0.87 1.60
N ASP A 154 -12.41 -1.07 2.91
CA ASP A 154 -13.71 -1.53 3.41
C ASP A 154 -14.84 -0.54 3.16
N VAL A 155 -14.59 0.76 3.35
CA VAL A 155 -15.55 1.84 3.04
C VAL A 155 -15.96 1.80 1.57
N HIS A 156 -15.03 1.45 0.68
CA HIS A 156 -15.27 1.28 -0.76
C HIS A 156 -15.74 -0.14 -1.15
N HIS A 157 -16.15 -0.95 -0.17
CA HIS A 157 -16.65 -2.32 -0.36
C HIS A 157 -15.63 -3.31 -0.95
N ILE A 158 -14.33 -3.03 -0.79
CA ILE A 158 -13.23 -3.92 -1.17
C ILE A 158 -12.78 -4.65 0.09
N LYS A 159 -13.19 -5.92 0.22
CA LYS A 159 -12.79 -6.75 1.37
C LYS A 159 -11.39 -7.31 1.16
N MET A 160 -10.60 -7.33 2.23
CA MET A 160 -9.32 -8.03 2.24
C MET A 160 -9.54 -9.51 1.91
N THR A 161 -8.72 -10.05 1.01
CA THR A 161 -8.64 -11.48 0.72
C THR A 161 -7.35 -12.01 1.33
N GLU A 162 -7.47 -12.97 2.22
CA GLU A 162 -6.32 -13.59 2.89
C GLU A 162 -5.52 -14.46 1.91
N MET A 163 -4.18 -14.39 2.01
CA MET A 163 -3.23 -15.20 1.25
C MET A 163 -2.16 -15.83 2.14
#